data_AF-A0A7S2CKF4-F1
#
_entry.id   AF-A0A7S2CKF4-F1
#
_cell.length_a   1.000
_cell.length_b   1.000
_cell.length_c   1.000
_cell.angle_alpha   90.00
_cell.angle_beta   90.00
_cell.angle_gamma   90.00
#
_symmetry.space_group_name_H-M   'P 1'
#
loop_
_entity.id
_entity.type
_entity.pdbx_description
1 polymer ?
#
loop_
_entity_poly.entity_id
_entity_poly.type
_entity_poly.pdbx_seq_one_letter_code
_entity_poly.pdbx_strand_id
1 'polypeptide(L)'
;FVANDAKLFQPFRSIDRIRMIAARLNRFIDISELMKQQVLAEHYAVHEMQEVNQLVETWASPSLWYRFPPRSMEDRIRNYFGEEVAWLFVWQHFFMQQLLVPTVIGFLLFFRRWCFSIDSQRKLQILFGLFMSVWVTVYNRRYIRYEAVLRQRWGMDKYLLSSIYIRDEYVPDSGSRADTRVTCIML
;
A
#
# COMPACT_ATOMS: atom_id res chain seq x y z
N PHE A 1 9.82 0.93 31.19
CA PHE A 1 8.36 1.02 31.22
C PHE A 1 7.95 1.79 32.47
N VAL A 2 7.49 3.02 32.32
CA VAL A 2 6.87 3.77 33.43
C VAL A 2 5.40 3.38 33.42
N ALA A 3 4.90 2.74 34.49
CA ALA A 3 3.56 2.17 34.54
C ALA A 3 2.42 3.19 34.31
N ASN A 4 2.70 4.48 34.51
CA ASN A 4 1.72 5.55 34.39
C ASN A 4 1.53 6.08 32.95
N ASP A 5 2.43 5.75 32.02
CA ASP A 5 2.39 6.28 30.65
C ASP A 5 1.59 5.40 29.68
N ALA A 6 1.08 4.25 30.14
CA ALA A 6 0.34 3.30 29.29
C ALA A 6 -0.88 3.92 28.58
N LYS A 7 -1.46 4.98 29.16
CA LYS A 7 -2.59 5.72 28.56
C LYS A 7 -2.20 6.59 27.35
N LEU A 8 -0.90 6.85 27.16
CA LEU A 8 -0.38 7.70 26.08
C LEU A 8 -0.16 6.91 24.78
N PHE A 9 -0.19 5.58 24.83
CA PHE A 9 0.12 4.72 23.70
C PHE A 9 -1.13 4.05 23.12
N GLN A 10 -1.17 3.93 21.80
CA GLN A 10 -2.17 3.11 21.13
C GLN A 10 -1.86 1.63 21.35
N PRO A 11 -2.89 0.77 21.48
CA PRO A 11 -2.68 -0.67 21.59
C PRO A 11 -2.07 -1.25 20.31
N PHE A 12 -1.22 -2.27 20.45
CA PHE A 12 -0.66 -3.00 19.32
C PHE A 12 -1.77 -3.67 18.50
N ARG A 13 -1.73 -3.42 17.18
CA ARG A 13 -2.62 -4.05 16.21
C ARG A 13 -2.28 -5.52 16.04
N SER A 14 -3.21 -6.29 15.47
CA SER A 14 -3.01 -7.71 15.16
C SER A 14 -1.76 -7.93 14.30
N ILE A 15 -1.55 -7.09 13.28
CA ILE A 15 -0.35 -7.12 12.42
C ILE A 15 0.95 -6.80 13.18
N ASP A 16 0.93 -5.87 14.13
CA ASP A 16 2.12 -5.51 14.92
C ASP A 16 2.52 -6.67 15.83
N ARG A 17 1.54 -7.38 16.40
CA ARG A 17 1.78 -8.59 17.20
C ARG A 17 2.39 -9.70 16.36
N ILE A 18 1.85 -9.94 15.17
CA ILE A 18 2.40 -10.93 14.23
C ILE A 18 3.85 -10.59 13.89
N ARG A 19 4.14 -9.32 13.56
CA ARG A 19 5.50 -8.85 13.26
C ARG A 19 6.45 -8.99 14.46
N MET A 20 6.00 -8.67 15.66
CA MET A 20 6.81 -8.84 16.88
C MET A 20 7.10 -10.32 17.16
N ILE A 21 6.12 -11.21 16.99
CA ILE A 21 6.29 -12.65 17.17
C ILE A 21 7.26 -13.18 16.11
N ALA A 22 7.08 -12.81 14.84
CA ALA A 22 7.98 -13.20 13.75
C ALA A 22 9.41 -12.71 13.98
N ALA A 23 9.60 -11.44 14.36
CA ALA A 23 10.91 -10.88 14.69
C ALA A 23 11.57 -11.59 15.88
N ARG A 24 10.78 -11.96 16.90
CA ARG A 24 11.29 -12.73 18.05
C ARG A 24 11.66 -14.16 17.65
N LEU A 25 10.88 -14.79 16.79
CA LEU A 25 11.11 -16.15 16.30
C LEU A 25 12.39 -16.20 15.45
N ASN A 26 12.52 -15.29 14.47
CA ASN A 26 13.69 -15.16 13.60
C ASN A 26 15.00 -14.87 14.35
N ARG A 27 14.92 -14.30 15.57
CA ARG A 27 16.09 -14.08 16.41
C ARG A 27 16.68 -15.38 16.97
N PHE A 28 15.86 -16.42 17.16
CA PHE A 28 16.30 -17.69 17.75
C PHE A 28 16.34 -18.85 16.76
N ILE A 29 15.50 -18.80 15.72
CA ILE A 29 15.30 -19.87 14.78
C ILE A 29 15.34 -19.27 13.38
N ASP A 30 16.23 -19.80 12.53
CA ASP A 30 16.26 -19.46 11.11
C ASP A 30 15.16 -20.24 10.38
N ILE A 31 14.02 -19.59 10.18
CA ILE A 31 12.84 -20.21 9.58
C ILE A 31 13.09 -20.60 8.11
N SER A 32 13.91 -19.81 7.39
CA SER A 32 14.22 -20.04 5.99
C SER A 32 15.02 -21.32 5.78
N GLU A 33 16.01 -21.57 6.64
CA GLU A 33 16.77 -22.83 6.59
C GLU A 33 15.92 -24.05 6.99
N LEU A 34 14.98 -23.90 7.94
CA LEU A 34 14.04 -24.98 8.29
C LEU A 34 13.12 -25.37 7.12
N MET A 35 12.69 -24.40 6.32
CA MET A 35 11.90 -24.65 5.11
C MET A 35 12.72 -25.35 4.03
N LYS A 36 13.97 -24.91 3.84
CA LYS A 36 14.90 -25.53 2.88
C LYS A 36 15.21 -26.99 3.23
N GLN A 37 15.34 -27.29 4.52
CA GLN A 37 15.55 -28.65 5.03
C GLN A 37 14.26 -29.50 5.04
N GLN A 38 13.12 -28.95 4.62
CA GLN A 38 11.81 -29.62 4.61
C GLN A 38 11.37 -30.11 6.00
N VAL A 39 11.90 -29.50 7.06
CA VAL A 39 11.46 -29.74 8.45
C VAL A 39 10.17 -28.96 8.72
N LEU A 40 10.08 -27.76 8.15
CA LEU A 40 8.89 -26.94 8.14
C LEU A 40 8.37 -26.87 6.69
N ALA A 41 7.10 -27.18 6.47
CA ALA A 41 6.52 -27.05 5.14
C ALA A 41 6.41 -25.57 4.75
N GLU A 42 5.54 -24.83 5.43
CA GLU A 42 5.30 -23.41 5.21
C GLU A 42 4.78 -22.76 6.51
N HIS A 43 4.88 -21.44 6.63
CA HIS A 43 4.31 -20.71 7.75
C HIS A 43 3.39 -19.58 7.27
N TYR A 44 2.28 -19.38 7.98
CA TYR A 44 1.33 -18.31 7.68
C TYR A 44 0.79 -17.68 8.96
N ALA A 45 0.45 -16.39 8.88
CA ALA A 45 -0.25 -15.72 9.96
C ALA A 45 -1.73 -16.10 9.93
N VAL A 46 -2.29 -16.40 11.10
CA VAL A 46 -3.71 -16.74 11.25
C VAL A 46 -4.55 -15.46 11.14
N HIS A 47 -5.61 -15.51 10.35
CA HIS A 47 -6.54 -14.39 10.18
C HIS A 47 -7.58 -14.33 11.29
N GLU A 48 -7.93 -13.11 11.71
CA GLU A 48 -9.07 -12.85 12.59
C GLU A 48 -10.36 -12.76 11.77
N MET A 49 -11.17 -13.82 11.79
CA MET A 49 -12.34 -13.96 10.92
C MET A 49 -13.39 -12.85 11.14
N GLN A 50 -13.47 -12.28 12.34
CA GLN A 50 -14.37 -11.16 12.63
C GLN A 50 -13.99 -9.90 11.85
N GLU A 51 -12.71 -9.54 11.82
CA GLU A 51 -12.21 -8.39 11.05
C GLU A 51 -12.38 -8.62 9.55
N VAL A 52 -12.11 -9.85 9.09
CA VAL A 52 -12.30 -10.25 7.68
C VAL A 52 -13.75 -10.05 7.25
N ASN A 53 -14.70 -10.60 8.02
CA ASN A 53 -16.12 -10.51 7.67
C ASN A 53 -16.59 -9.05 7.62
N GLN A 54 -16.18 -8.23 8.59
CA GLN A 54 -16.49 -6.80 8.57
C GLN A 54 -15.87 -6.10 7.36
N LEU A 55 -14.65 -6.45 6.96
CA LEU A 55 -14.00 -5.85 5.80
C LEU A 55 -14.69 -6.29 4.50
N VAL A 56 -15.11 -7.55 4.39
CA VAL A 56 -15.88 -8.06 3.25
C VAL A 56 -17.20 -7.31 3.12
N GLU A 57 -17.97 -7.21 4.21
CA GLU A 57 -19.28 -6.54 4.19
C GLU A 57 -19.21 -5.04 3.88
N THR A 58 -18.16 -4.36 4.34
CA THR A 58 -18.05 -2.90 4.22
C THR A 58 -17.23 -2.41 3.04
N TRP A 59 -16.39 -3.26 2.44
CA TRP A 59 -15.41 -2.88 1.43
C TRP A 59 -15.35 -3.81 0.24
N ALA A 60 -15.04 -5.09 0.50
CA ALA A 60 -14.61 -6.03 -0.53
C ALA A 60 -15.80 -6.76 -1.17
N SER A 61 -17.02 -6.41 -0.76
CA SER A 61 -18.24 -6.92 -1.37
C SER A 61 -18.37 -6.35 -2.80
N PRO A 62 -18.57 -7.22 -3.81
CA PRO A 62 -18.87 -6.77 -5.18
C PRO A 62 -20.11 -5.88 -5.25
N SER A 63 -21.06 -6.01 -4.31
CA SER A 63 -22.26 -5.18 -4.26
C SER A 63 -21.98 -3.69 -4.01
N LEU A 64 -20.78 -3.34 -3.53
CA LEU A 64 -20.39 -1.97 -3.20
C LEU A 64 -19.54 -1.29 -4.29
N TRP A 65 -19.40 -1.91 -5.47
CA TRP A 65 -18.51 -1.43 -6.54
C TRP A 65 -18.74 0.04 -6.96
N TYR A 66 -19.99 0.52 -6.87
CA TYR A 66 -20.38 1.87 -7.27
C TYR A 66 -20.07 2.93 -6.21
N ARG A 67 -19.75 2.52 -4.97
CA ARG A 67 -19.54 3.41 -3.84
C ARG A 67 -18.04 3.62 -3.64
N PHE A 68 -17.59 4.87 -3.73
CA PHE A 68 -16.24 5.21 -3.30
C PHE A 68 -16.10 5.04 -1.79
N PRO A 69 -15.09 4.28 -1.31
CA PRO A 69 -14.85 4.14 0.11
C PRO A 69 -14.47 5.48 0.74
N PRO A 70 -14.83 5.72 2.02
CA PRO A 70 -14.42 6.91 2.75
C PRO A 70 -12.92 6.86 3.08
N ARG A 71 -12.30 8.01 3.35
CA ARG A 71 -10.86 8.09 3.70
C ARG A 71 -10.50 7.31 4.96
N SER A 72 -11.42 7.17 5.91
CA SER A 72 -11.21 6.34 7.11
C SER A 72 -11.00 4.86 6.79
N MET A 73 -11.34 4.43 5.57
CA MET A 73 -11.16 3.07 5.12
C MET A 73 -9.71 2.70 4.90
N GLU A 74 -8.89 3.67 4.51
CA GLU A 74 -7.45 3.52 4.29
C GLU A 74 -6.77 3.01 5.57
N ASP A 75 -7.18 3.52 6.74
CA ASP A 75 -6.65 3.09 8.03
C ASP A 75 -7.11 1.67 8.41
N ARG A 76 -8.34 1.29 8.04
CA ARG A 76 -8.84 -0.09 8.29
C ARG A 76 -8.10 -1.11 7.44
N ILE A 77 -7.91 -0.82 6.16
CA ILE A 77 -7.13 -1.66 5.24
C ILE A 77 -5.69 -1.80 5.76
N ARG A 78 -5.08 -0.68 6.19
CA ARG A 78 -3.76 -0.69 6.82
C ARG A 78 -3.70 -1.55 8.09
N ASN A 79 -4.69 -1.45 8.96
CA ASN A 79 -4.64 -2.17 10.24
C ASN A 79 -4.74 -3.69 10.05
N TYR A 80 -5.45 -4.14 9.01
CA TYR A 80 -5.60 -5.55 8.70
C TYR A 80 -4.45 -6.10 7.82
N PHE A 81 -4.16 -5.48 6.68
CA PHE A 81 -3.14 -5.96 5.73
C PHE A 81 -1.72 -5.49 6.00
N GLY A 82 -1.55 -4.43 6.80
CA GLY A 82 -0.27 -3.74 6.96
C GLY A 82 -0.06 -2.62 5.93
N GLU A 83 1.03 -1.89 6.11
CA GLU A 83 1.30 -0.65 5.38
C GLU A 83 1.66 -0.85 3.91
N GLU A 84 2.42 -1.90 3.58
CA GLU A 84 2.84 -2.19 2.20
C GLU A 84 1.66 -2.44 1.27
N VAL A 85 0.76 -3.34 1.68
CA VAL A 85 -0.44 -3.67 0.91
C VAL A 85 -1.42 -2.51 0.90
N ALA A 86 -1.55 -1.78 2.03
CA ALA A 86 -2.43 -0.62 2.08
C ALA A 86 -2.01 0.49 1.10
N TRP A 87 -0.72 0.73 0.91
CA TRP A 87 -0.24 1.72 -0.06
C TRP A 87 -0.71 1.45 -1.48
N LEU A 88 -0.77 0.18 -1.90
CA LEU A 88 -1.30 -0.19 -3.21
C LEU A 88 -2.77 0.24 -3.34
N PHE A 89 -3.60 -0.08 -2.34
CA PHE A 89 -5.02 0.27 -2.36
C PHE A 89 -5.26 1.77 -2.26
N VAL A 90 -4.46 2.49 -1.48
CA VAL A 90 -4.49 3.96 -1.39
C VAL A 90 -4.22 4.60 -2.74
N TRP A 91 -3.13 4.20 -3.41
CA TRP A 91 -2.80 4.70 -4.74
C TRP A 91 -3.90 4.38 -5.76
N GLN A 92 -4.36 3.13 -5.79
CA GLN A 92 -5.40 2.67 -6.70
C GLN A 92 -6.70 3.46 -6.50
N HIS A 93 -7.14 3.65 -5.25
CA HIS A 93 -8.34 4.41 -4.94
C HIS A 93 -8.23 5.88 -5.39
N PHE A 94 -7.09 6.52 -5.08
CA PHE A 94 -6.84 7.89 -5.47
C PHE A 94 -6.84 8.06 -7.00
N PHE A 95 -6.23 7.11 -7.72
CA PHE A 95 -6.22 7.10 -9.18
C PHE A 95 -7.64 7.00 -9.76
N MET A 96 -8.45 6.05 -9.29
CA MET A 96 -9.83 5.87 -9.77
C MET A 96 -10.70 7.12 -9.53
N GLN A 97 -10.53 7.80 -8.39
CA GLN A 97 -11.25 9.05 -8.12
C GLN A 97 -10.84 10.17 -9.09
N GLN A 98 -9.55 10.34 -9.38
CA GLN A 98 -9.08 11.40 -10.26
C GLN A 98 -9.36 11.10 -11.74
N LEU A 99 -9.48 9.83 -12.12
CA LEU A 99 -9.81 9.38 -13.47
C LEU A 99 -11.26 9.71 -13.87
N LEU A 100 -12.16 9.94 -12.91
CA LEU A 100 -13.55 10.29 -13.18
C LEU A 100 -13.67 11.56 -14.05
N VAL A 101 -12.85 12.58 -13.79
CA VAL A 101 -12.85 13.86 -14.53
C VAL A 101 -12.52 13.68 -16.03
N PRO A 102 -11.36 13.11 -16.41
CA PRO A 102 -11.04 12.88 -17.82
C PRO A 102 -11.98 11.87 -18.47
N THR A 103 -12.54 10.93 -17.70
CA THR A 103 -13.52 9.96 -18.23
C THR A 103 -14.81 10.64 -18.65
N VAL A 104 -15.36 11.54 -17.82
CA VAL A 104 -16.57 12.30 -18.18
C VAL A 104 -16.32 13.19 -19.39
N ILE A 105 -15.20 13.91 -19.44
CA ILE A 105 -14.85 14.77 -20.58
C ILE A 105 -14.62 13.93 -21.85
N GLY A 106 -13.89 12.82 -21.75
CA GLY A 106 -13.64 11.90 -22.85
C GLY A 106 -14.94 11.28 -23.39
N PHE A 107 -15.85 10.91 -22.49
CA PHE A 107 -17.17 10.40 -22.85
C PHE A 107 -18.02 11.45 -23.58
N LEU A 108 -17.99 12.71 -23.16
CA LEU A 108 -18.66 13.80 -23.89
C LEU A 108 -18.03 14.01 -25.28
N LEU A 109 -16.69 13.96 -25.38
CA LEU A 109 -15.98 14.08 -26.66
C LEU A 109 -16.19 12.88 -27.58
N PHE A 110 -16.59 11.72 -27.08
CA PHE A 110 -16.92 10.55 -27.92
C PHE A 110 -18.04 10.89 -28.92
N PHE A 111 -19.05 11.65 -28.48
CA PHE A 111 -20.17 12.05 -29.34
C PHE A 111 -19.82 13.09 -30.41
N ARG A 112 -18.59 13.65 -30.38
CA ARG A 112 -18.17 14.68 -31.35
C ARG A 112 -18.26 14.23 -32.80
N ARG A 113 -18.13 12.91 -33.04
CA ARG A 113 -18.16 12.32 -34.39
C ARG A 113 -19.53 12.45 -35.06
N TRP A 114 -20.62 12.46 -34.29
CA TRP A 114 -21.97 12.60 -34.82
C TRP A 114 -22.44 14.06 -34.91
N CYS A 115 -21.89 14.95 -34.08
CA CYS A 115 -22.39 16.34 -33.98
C CYS A 115 -21.55 17.39 -34.71
N PHE A 116 -20.27 17.13 -35.03
CA PHE A 116 -19.35 18.17 -35.52
C PHE A 116 -18.65 17.80 -36.84
N SER A 117 -18.34 18.84 -37.63
CA SER A 117 -17.48 18.77 -38.83
C SER A 117 -16.05 18.31 -38.51
N ILE A 118 -15.36 17.73 -39.50
CA ILE A 118 -13.99 17.19 -39.41
C ILE A 118 -12.99 18.22 -38.86
N ASP A 119 -13.10 19.50 -39.23
CA ASP A 119 -12.17 20.53 -38.75
C ASP A 119 -12.35 20.80 -37.25
N SER A 120 -13.59 20.85 -36.78
CA SER A 120 -13.92 21.00 -35.36
C SER A 120 -13.49 19.77 -34.56
N GLN A 121 -13.59 18.57 -35.15
CA GLN A 121 -13.09 17.34 -34.52
C GLN A 121 -11.58 17.41 -34.25
N ARG A 122 -10.77 17.87 -35.20
CA ARG A 122 -9.30 18.00 -35.04
C ARG A 122 -8.94 18.98 -33.92
N LYS A 123 -9.60 20.13 -33.88
CA LYS A 123 -9.40 21.15 -32.83
C LYS A 123 -9.71 20.61 -31.43
N LEU A 124 -10.85 19.91 -31.26
CA LEU A 124 -11.23 19.29 -29.98
C LEU A 124 -10.23 18.22 -29.52
N GLN A 125 -9.67 17.44 -30.44
CA GLN A 125 -8.70 16.40 -30.11
C GLN A 125 -7.36 16.98 -29.61
N ILE A 126 -6.87 18.03 -30.26
CA ILE A 126 -5.65 18.74 -29.83
C ILE A 126 -5.87 19.36 -28.43
N LEU A 127 -7.02 20.01 -28.22
CA LEU A 127 -7.38 20.59 -26.93
C LEU A 127 -7.48 19.52 -25.83
N PHE A 128 -8.03 18.35 -26.13
CA PHE A 128 -8.09 17.24 -25.19
C PHE A 128 -6.70 16.69 -24.84
N GLY A 129 -5.78 16.61 -25.80
CA GLY A 129 -4.39 16.21 -25.53
C GLY A 129 -3.66 17.16 -24.57
N LEU A 130 -3.85 18.48 -24.75
CA LEU A 130 -3.33 19.49 -23.83
C LEU A 130 -3.96 19.36 -22.44
N PHE A 131 -5.27 19.15 -22.39
CA PHE A 131 -5.99 18.91 -21.14
C PHE A 131 -5.44 17.67 -20.41
N MET A 132 -5.21 16.56 -21.11
CA MET A 132 -4.65 15.34 -20.51
C MET A 132 -3.23 15.58 -19.96
N SER A 133 -2.41 16.36 -20.65
CA SER A 133 -1.05 16.70 -20.19
C SER A 133 -1.09 17.52 -18.89
N VAL A 134 -2.02 18.48 -18.80
CA VAL A 134 -2.25 19.25 -17.57
C VAL A 134 -2.80 18.35 -16.45
N TRP A 135 -3.76 17.49 -16.77
CA TRP A 135 -4.35 16.57 -15.79
C TRP A 135 -3.31 15.62 -15.18
N VAL A 136 -2.43 15.00 -15.99
CA VAL A 136 -1.35 14.13 -15.48
C VAL A 136 -0.44 14.89 -14.51
N THR A 137 -0.06 16.12 -14.86
CA THR A 137 0.80 16.96 -14.02
C THR A 137 0.12 17.30 -12.69
N VAL A 138 -1.16 17.66 -12.73
CA VAL A 138 -1.96 17.96 -11.53
C VAL A 138 -2.15 16.70 -10.68
N TYR A 139 -2.46 15.55 -11.30
CA TYR A 139 -2.60 14.26 -10.63
C TYR A 139 -1.34 13.92 -9.84
N ASN A 140 -0.17 13.94 -10.48
CA ASN A 140 1.11 13.63 -9.83
C ASN A 140 1.38 14.56 -8.64
N ARG A 141 1.18 15.87 -8.82
CA ARG A 141 1.37 16.85 -7.74
C ARG A 141 0.42 16.62 -6.56
N ARG A 142 -0.85 16.28 -6.84
CA ARG A 142 -1.83 15.98 -5.79
C ARG A 142 -1.50 14.67 -5.08
N TYR A 143 -1.09 13.65 -5.83
CA TYR A 143 -0.72 12.35 -5.28
C TYR A 143 0.48 12.47 -4.32
N ILE A 144 1.56 13.15 -4.72
CA ILE A 144 2.74 13.35 -3.86
C ILE A 144 2.36 14.06 -2.55
N ARG A 145 1.47 15.07 -2.61
CA ARG A 145 0.99 15.76 -1.41
C ARG A 145 0.16 14.85 -0.51
N TYR A 146 -0.72 14.07 -1.12
CA TYR A 146 -1.58 13.12 -0.41
C TYR A 146 -0.74 12.00 0.24
N GLU A 147 0.23 11.45 -0.48
CA GLU A 147 1.20 10.49 0.01
C GLU A 147 1.98 11.03 1.21
N ALA A 148 2.48 12.27 1.15
CA ALA A 148 3.20 12.89 2.26
C ALA A 148 2.34 12.98 3.54
N VAL A 149 1.07 13.35 3.40
CA VAL A 149 0.13 13.41 4.54
C VAL A 149 -0.12 12.02 5.13
N LEU A 150 -0.32 11.00 4.29
CA LEU A 150 -0.51 9.64 4.78
C LEU A 150 0.75 9.09 5.43
N ARG A 151 1.93 9.32 4.84
CA ARG A 151 3.21 8.86 5.40
C ARG A 151 3.43 9.40 6.81
N GLN A 152 3.16 10.69 7.01
CA GLN A 152 3.26 11.33 8.33
C GLN A 152 2.21 10.77 9.30
N ARG A 153 0.93 10.68 8.86
CA ARG A 153 -0.16 10.14 9.67
C ARG A 153 0.11 8.70 10.10
N TRP A 154 0.79 7.94 9.26
CA TRP A 154 1.09 6.54 9.49
C TRP A 154 2.42 6.30 10.21
N GLY A 155 3.24 7.32 10.42
CA GLY A 155 4.56 7.18 11.06
C GLY A 155 5.57 6.42 10.20
N MET A 156 5.44 6.52 8.87
CA MET A 156 6.18 5.71 7.90
C MET A 156 7.51 6.36 7.45
N ASP A 157 8.06 7.27 8.24
CA ASP A 157 9.26 8.03 7.85
C ASP A 157 10.50 7.13 7.69
N LYS A 158 10.67 6.16 8.59
CA LYS A 158 11.83 5.22 8.61
C LYS A 158 11.54 3.84 8.01
N TYR A 159 10.37 3.63 7.40
CA TYR A 159 9.91 2.30 6.99
C TYR A 159 10.85 1.59 6.01
N LEU A 160 11.43 2.33 5.07
CA LEU A 160 12.33 1.81 4.04
C LEU A 160 13.60 1.15 4.62
N LEU A 161 14.09 1.61 5.77
CA LEU A 161 15.25 1.01 6.42
C LEU A 161 14.89 -0.29 7.15
N SER A 162 13.68 -0.38 7.70
CA SER A 162 13.21 -1.60 8.38
C SER A 162 12.79 -2.71 7.42
N SER A 163 12.39 -2.38 6.18
CA SER A 163 11.92 -3.36 5.21
C SER A 163 13.04 -4.02 4.39
N ILE A 164 14.29 -3.57 4.51
CA ILE A 164 15.42 -4.21 3.81
C ILE A 164 15.77 -5.49 4.56
N TYR A 165 15.27 -6.62 4.05
CA TYR A 165 15.74 -7.95 4.42
C TYR A 165 16.74 -8.44 3.38
N ILE A 166 17.78 -9.14 3.84
CA ILE A 166 18.70 -9.84 2.94
C ILE A 166 17.93 -11.04 2.38
N ARG A 167 17.90 -11.19 1.06
CA ARG A 167 17.25 -12.33 0.41
C ARG A 167 18.02 -13.61 0.75
N ASP A 168 17.31 -14.67 1.13
CA ASP A 168 17.93 -15.94 1.56
C ASP A 168 18.82 -16.60 0.48
N GLU A 169 18.55 -16.32 -0.79
CA GLU A 169 19.37 -16.78 -1.92
C GLU A 169 20.70 -16.02 -2.07
N TYR A 170 20.91 -14.93 -1.34
CA TYR A 170 22.11 -14.12 -1.45
C TYR A 170 23.30 -14.81 -0.76
N VAL A 171 24.25 -15.29 -1.57
CA VAL A 171 25.53 -15.83 -1.09
C VAL A 171 26.57 -14.71 -1.14
N PRO A 172 27.14 -14.28 -0.01
CA PRO A 172 28.20 -13.27 -0.02
C PRO A 172 29.49 -13.85 -0.61
N ASP A 173 30.16 -13.08 -1.49
CA ASP A 173 31.50 -13.43 -1.97
C ASP A 173 32.46 -13.50 -0.78
N SER A 174 33.19 -14.61 -0.68
CA SER A 174 34.08 -14.99 0.43
C SER A 174 35.22 -14.00 0.75
N GLY A 175 35.40 -12.96 -0.07
CA GLY A 175 36.40 -11.90 0.10
C GLY A 175 35.96 -10.69 0.92
N SER A 176 34.65 -10.50 1.19
CA SER A 176 34.17 -9.40 2.02
C SER A 176 33.54 -9.95 3.30
N ARG A 177 34.38 -10.15 4.31
CA ARG A 177 33.98 -10.53 5.67
C ARG A 177 33.30 -9.34 6.36
N ALA A 178 32.19 -8.86 5.78
CA ALA A 178 31.31 -7.91 6.43
C ALA A 178 30.46 -8.71 7.43
N ASP A 179 30.68 -8.41 8.69
CA ASP A 179 30.08 -8.97 9.88
C ASP A 179 28.58 -9.22 9.70
N THR A 180 28.20 -10.48 9.45
CA THR A 180 26.81 -10.94 9.25
C THR A 180 25.96 -10.84 10.52
N ARG A 181 26.50 -10.26 11.61
CA ARG A 181 25.85 -10.11 12.92
C ARG A 181 25.20 -8.75 13.15
N VAL A 182 25.26 -7.80 12.21
CA VAL A 182 24.80 -6.42 12.47
C VAL A 182 23.26 -6.25 12.40
N THR A 183 22.51 -7.21 11.86
CA THR A 183 21.04 -7.03 11.69
C THR A 183 20.21 -7.78 12.73
N CYS A 184 20.56 -7.66 14.01
CA CYS A 184 19.67 -8.08 15.10
C CYS A 184 19.63 -7.06 16.25
N ILE A 185 19.77 -5.76 15.96
CA ILE A 185 19.44 -4.69 16.90
C ILE A 185 18.80 -3.53 16.13
N MET A 186 17.48 -3.53 16.02
CA MET A 186 16.70 -2.29 15.97
C MET A 186 15.39 -2.54 16.74
N LEU A 187 15.47 -2.27 18.05
CA LEU A 187 14.34 -1.82 18.86
C LEU A 187 14.13 -0.32 18.62
#